data_AF-A0A7C1PR68-F1
#
_entry.id   AF-A0A7C1PR68-F1
#
_cell.length_a   1.000
_cell.length_b   1.000
_cell.length_c   1.000
_cell.angle_alpha   90.00
_cell.angle_beta   90.00
_cell.angle_gamma   90.00
#
_symmetry.space_group_name_H-M   'P 1'
#
loop_
_entity.id
_entity.type
_entity.pdbx_description
1 polymer ?
#
loop_
_entity_poly.entity_id
_entity_poly.type
_entity_poly.pdbx_seq_one_letter_code
_entity_poly.pdbx_strand_id
1 'polypeptide(L)'
;MRLDAQERVWLVASHLPPGAHVQVNEHDAGRADDDGDWAMDVTAWLQVRNRLRIILPKTTDTAVGEYGDESRPPRPGTSQESDVSRAAGFLVALYIYGAKPDSSSL
;
A
#
# COMPACT_ATOMS: atom_id res chain seq x y z
N MET A 1 -23.07 -9.83 15.70
CA MET A 1 -22.94 -8.45 15.18
C MET A 1 -23.83 -8.36 13.95
N ARG A 2 -24.75 -7.39 13.90
CA ARG A 2 -25.72 -7.22 12.80
C ARG A 2 -25.46 -5.84 12.22
N LEU A 3 -25.02 -5.79 10.96
CA LEU A 3 -24.90 -4.55 10.20
C LEU A 3 -26.29 -4.12 9.77
N ASP A 4 -26.60 -2.84 9.90
CA ASP A 4 -27.81 -2.28 9.28
C ASP A 4 -27.67 -2.27 7.76
N ALA A 5 -28.79 -2.28 7.03
CA ALA A 5 -28.79 -2.38 5.56
C ALA A 5 -28.02 -1.24 4.87
N GLN A 6 -27.81 -0.12 5.58
CA GLN A 6 -27.05 1.03 5.12
C GLN A 6 -25.59 0.98 5.54
N GLU A 7 -25.22 0.18 6.55
CA GLU A 7 -23.85 0.10 7.02
C GLU A 7 -22.99 -0.75 6.08
N ARG A 8 -21.81 -0.23 5.78
CA ARG A 8 -20.77 -0.88 5.00
C ARG A 8 -19.54 -1.04 5.86
N VAL A 9 -18.77 -2.09 5.58
CA VAL A 9 -17.45 -2.29 6.16
C VAL A 9 -16.40 -1.81 5.18
N TRP A 10 -15.64 -0.81 5.59
CA TRP A 10 -14.57 -0.20 4.83
C TRP A 10 -13.23 -0.67 5.37
N LEU A 11 -12.39 -1.22 4.49
CA LEU A 11 -10.98 -1.42 4.79
C LEU A 11 -10.21 -0.24 4.22
N VAL A 12 -9.35 0.34 5.04
CA VAL A 12 -8.57 1.53 4.69
C VAL A 12 -7.11 1.28 5.01
N ALA A 13 -6.24 1.70 4.11
CA ALA A 13 -4.80 1.70 4.31
C ALA A 13 -4.22 3.05 3.91
N SER A 14 -3.34 3.59 4.75
CA SER A 14 -2.75 4.91 4.58
C SER A 14 -1.23 4.86 4.77
N HIS A 15 -0.56 5.88 4.23
CA HIS A 15 0.90 5.99 4.16
C HIS A 15 1.58 4.91 3.30
N LEU A 16 0.82 4.24 2.42
CA LEU A 16 1.38 3.27 1.49
C LEU A 16 2.30 3.99 0.48
N PRO A 17 3.32 3.32 -0.08
CA PRO A 17 4.04 3.90 -1.20
C PRO A 17 3.07 4.19 -2.35
N PRO A 18 3.16 5.35 -3.02
CA PRO A 18 2.30 5.70 -4.14
C PRO A 18 2.29 4.59 -5.20
N GLY A 19 1.09 4.19 -5.63
CA GLY A 19 0.91 3.10 -6.60
C GLY A 19 1.12 1.68 -6.05
N ALA A 20 1.28 1.50 -4.73
CA ALA A 20 1.27 0.19 -4.10
C ALA A 20 -0.03 -0.56 -4.42
N HIS A 21 0.10 -1.82 -4.79
CA HIS A 21 -1.02 -2.68 -5.16
C HIS A 21 -1.57 -3.41 -3.94
N VAL A 22 -2.89 -3.37 -3.78
CA VAL A 22 -3.58 -3.93 -2.62
C VAL A 22 -4.42 -5.13 -3.07
N GLN A 23 -4.31 -6.23 -2.32
CA GLN A 23 -5.15 -7.40 -2.50
C GLN A 23 -5.86 -7.75 -1.19
N VAL A 24 -7.15 -8.06 -1.29
CA VAL A 24 -7.98 -8.53 -0.18
C VAL A 24 -8.44 -9.94 -0.50
N ASN A 25 -8.14 -10.90 0.37
CA ASN A 25 -8.50 -12.31 0.17
C ASN A 25 -8.04 -12.85 -1.19
N GLU A 26 -6.85 -12.43 -1.63
CA GLU A 26 -6.23 -12.78 -2.92
C GLU A 26 -6.94 -12.19 -4.15
N HIS A 27 -8.01 -11.42 -3.96
CA HIS A 27 -8.64 -10.63 -5.00
C HIS A 27 -7.92 -9.30 -5.19
N ASP A 28 -7.83 -8.85 -6.45
CA ASP A 28 -7.38 -7.51 -6.78
C ASP A 28 -8.31 -6.47 -6.16
N ALA A 29 -7.76 -5.61 -5.32
CA ALA A 29 -8.48 -4.58 -4.58
C ALA A 29 -8.07 -3.16 -5.01
N GLY A 30 -7.24 -3.04 -6.05
CA GLY A 30 -6.80 -1.76 -6.61
C GLY A 30 -5.44 -1.29 -6.12
N ARG A 31 -5.17 0.01 -6.24
CA ARG A 31 -3.88 0.62 -5.90
C ARG A 31 -4.07 1.82 -4.99
N ALA A 32 -3.07 2.07 -4.16
CA ALA A 32 -2.95 3.34 -3.45
C ALA A 32 -2.81 4.49 -4.45
N ASP A 33 -3.43 5.62 -4.11
CA ASP A 33 -3.31 6.85 -4.87
C ASP A 33 -1.94 7.52 -4.67
N ASP A 34 -1.79 8.71 -5.24
CA ASP A 34 -0.54 9.47 -5.18
C ASP A 34 -0.21 9.98 -3.76
N ASP A 35 -1.22 10.07 -2.90
CA ASP A 35 -1.08 10.46 -1.48
C ASP A 35 -0.79 9.25 -0.56
N GLY A 36 -0.81 8.03 -1.13
CA GLY A 36 -0.54 6.79 -0.39
C GLY A 36 -1.76 6.27 0.37
N ASP A 37 -2.96 6.74 -0.01
CA ASP A 37 -4.22 6.30 0.56
C ASP A 37 -4.90 5.25 -0.32
N TRP A 38 -5.57 4.32 0.32
CA TRP A 38 -6.40 3.31 -0.31
C TRP A 38 -7.59 2.96 0.58
N ALA A 39 -8.77 2.81 -0.02
CA ALA A 39 -9.97 2.41 0.71
C ALA A 39 -10.93 1.61 -0.18
N MET A 40 -11.55 0.57 0.40
CA MET A 40 -12.50 -0.29 -0.30
C MET A 40 -13.64 -0.74 0.61
N ASP A 41 -14.86 -0.78 0.06
CA ASP A 41 -15.98 -1.49 0.66
C ASP A 41 -15.75 -3.01 0.54
N VAL A 42 -15.53 -3.66 1.68
CA VAL A 42 -15.28 -5.10 1.78
C VAL A 42 -16.49 -5.87 2.32
N THR A 43 -17.65 -5.23 2.45
CA THR A 43 -18.85 -5.84 3.09
C THR A 43 -19.20 -7.20 2.50
N ALA A 44 -19.18 -7.32 1.17
CA ALA A 44 -19.50 -8.56 0.47
C ALA A 44 -18.36 -9.60 0.49
N TRP A 45 -17.15 -9.18 0.85
CA TRP A 45 -15.93 -9.98 0.78
C TRP A 45 -15.42 -10.43 2.14
N LEU A 46 -16.07 -9.98 3.23
CA LEU A 46 -15.73 -10.37 4.59
C LEU A 46 -15.87 -11.87 4.79
N GLN A 47 -14.76 -12.48 5.18
CA GLN A 47 -14.67 -13.87 5.59
C GLN A 47 -14.35 -13.95 7.08
N VAL A 48 -14.45 -15.15 7.66
CA VAL A 48 -14.00 -15.42 9.04
C VAL A 48 -12.50 -15.13 9.22
N ARG A 49 -11.72 -15.29 8.15
CA ARG A 49 -10.30 -14.92 8.08
C ARG A 49 -10.07 -14.10 6.83
N ASN A 50 -9.76 -12.83 7.01
CA ASN A 50 -9.40 -11.95 5.90
C ASN A 50 -7.89 -11.79 5.82
N ARG A 51 -7.36 -11.73 4.61
CA ARG A 51 -5.94 -11.48 4.36
C ARG A 51 -5.79 -10.21 3.53
N LEU A 52 -5.01 -9.26 4.06
CA LEU A 52 -4.56 -8.09 3.30
C LEU A 52 -3.13 -8.34 2.82
N ARG A 53 -2.87 -8.12 1.53
CA ARG A 53 -1.53 -8.13 0.97
C ARG A 53 -1.26 -6.80 0.28
N ILE A 54 -0.14 -6.20 0.64
CA ILE A 54 0.37 -4.96 0.04
C ILE A 54 1.59 -5.33 -0.79
N ILE A 55 1.57 -5.00 -2.07
CA ILE A 55 2.64 -5.25 -3.02
C ILE A 55 3.21 -3.89 -3.41
N LEU A 56 4.45 -3.64 -2.99
CA LEU A 56 5.12 -2.36 -3.25
C LEU A 56 5.48 -2.26 -4.74
N PRO A 57 5.37 -1.07 -5.34
CA PRO A 57 5.81 -0.87 -6.71
C PRO A 57 7.32 -1.12 -6.79
N LYS A 58 7.79 -1.66 -7.91
CA LYS A 58 9.23 -1.70 -8.16
C LYS A 58 9.71 -0.26 -8.29
N THR A 59 10.59 0.18 -7.40
CA THR A 59 11.37 1.40 -7.61
C THR A 59 12.17 1.20 -8.88
N THR A 60 11.70 1.80 -9.98
CA THR A 60 12.55 2.01 -11.13
C THR A 60 13.41 3.19 -10.72
N ASP A 61 14.68 2.94 -10.41
CA ASP A 61 15.67 4.00 -10.26
C ASP A 61 15.66 4.83 -11.54
N THR A 62 14.89 5.92 -11.55
CA THR A 62 15.08 7.02 -12.49
C THR A 62 16.37 7.71 -12.07
N ALA A 63 17.49 7.09 -12.43
CA ALA A 63 18.75 7.78 -12.56
C ALA A 63 18.57 8.88 -13.61
N VAL A 64 18.38 10.11 -13.14
CA VAL A 64 18.43 11.30 -13.99
C VAL A 64 19.29 12.33 -13.25
N GLY A 65 20.49 12.55 -13.77
CA GLY A 65 21.38 13.64 -13.36
C GLY A 65 22.87 13.33 -13.53
N GLU A 66 23.37 13.54 -14.75
CA GLU A 66 24.80 13.56 -15.13
C GLU A 66 25.69 14.31 -14.14
N TYR A 67 26.87 13.76 -13.83
CA TYR A 67 28.17 14.45 -13.92
C TYR A 67 29.30 13.41 -13.79
N GLY A 68 30.17 13.34 -14.80
CA GLY A 68 31.57 12.91 -14.62
C GLY A 68 31.89 11.44 -14.87
N ASP A 69 32.39 11.19 -16.09
CA ASP A 69 33.44 10.24 -16.46
C ASP A 69 34.25 9.61 -15.30
N GLU A 70 34.16 8.29 -15.11
CA GLU A 70 35.33 7.41 -14.98
C GLU A 70 34.93 5.93 -15.02
N SER A 71 35.48 5.20 -16.00
CA SER A 71 35.36 3.76 -16.14
C SER A 71 36.05 3.03 -14.98
N ARG A 72 35.28 2.42 -14.07
CA ARG A 72 35.79 1.39 -13.15
C ARG A 72 34.85 0.18 -13.11
N PRO A 73 35.35 -1.05 -13.28
CA PRO A 73 34.50 -2.24 -13.19
C PRO A 73 33.92 -2.37 -11.77
N PRO A 74 32.64 -2.76 -11.62
CA PRO A 74 32.01 -2.88 -10.32
C PRO A 74 32.69 -4.00 -9.52
N ARG A 75 33.12 -3.67 -8.29
CA ARG A 75 33.62 -4.66 -7.33
C ARG A 75 32.44 -5.51 -6.84
N PRO A 76 32.52 -6.85 -6.87
CA PRO A 76 31.50 -7.70 -6.25
C PRO A 76 31.76 -7.71 -4.74
N GLY A 77 31.02 -6.91 -3.99
CA GLY A 77 31.23 -6.86 -2.55
C GLY A 77 30.60 -5.67 -1.87
N THR A 78 29.28 -5.62 -1.92
CA THR A 78 28.38 -5.31 -0.80
C THR A 78 26.99 -5.42 -1.40
N SER A 79 26.23 -6.44 -0.97
CA SER A 79 24.78 -6.41 -1.12
C SER A 79 24.33 -5.11 -0.46
N GLN A 80 24.09 -4.11 -1.29
CA GLN A 80 23.31 -2.95 -0.94
C GLN A 80 21.90 -3.51 -0.81
N GLU A 81 21.63 -4.13 0.33
CA GLU A 81 20.31 -4.20 0.90
C GLU A 81 19.89 -2.73 0.96
N SER A 82 19.19 -2.29 -0.11
CA SER A 82 18.64 -0.95 -0.19
C SER A 82 17.96 -0.68 1.14
N ASP A 83 18.31 0.47 1.69
CA ASP A 83 17.90 1.06 2.96
C ASP A 83 16.38 1.34 3.03
N VAL A 84 15.55 0.43 2.52
CA VAL A 84 14.09 0.39 2.60
C VAL A 84 13.65 -0.30 3.90
N SER A 85 14.56 -0.41 4.88
CA SER A 85 14.29 -0.99 6.21
C SER A 85 14.00 0.05 7.29
N ARG A 86 13.92 1.35 6.96
CA ARG A 86 13.05 2.23 7.76
C ARG A 86 11.62 1.98 7.30
N ALA A 87 11.03 0.90 7.82
CA ALA A 87 9.61 0.61 7.64
C ALA A 87 8.82 1.87 8.02
N ALA A 88 8.41 2.65 7.01
CA ALA A 88 7.34 3.60 7.17
C ALA A 88 6.16 2.76 7.67
N GLY A 89 5.75 2.98 8.91
CA GLY A 89 4.63 2.25 9.48
C GLY A 89 3.40 2.56 8.64
N PHE A 90 2.86 1.55 7.96
CA PHE A 90 1.59 1.68 7.26
C PHE A 90 0.46 1.55 8.27
N LEU A 91 -0.55 2.40 8.15
CA LEU A 91 -1.75 2.27 8.96
C LEU A 91 -2.77 1.45 8.18
N VAL A 92 -3.32 0.42 8.81
CA VAL A 92 -4.44 -0.35 8.28
C VAL A 92 -5.56 -0.32 9.30
N ALA A 93 -6.73 0.13 8.88
CA ALA A 93 -7.89 0.24 9.74
C ALA A 93 -9.14 -0.33 9.08
N LEU A 94 -10.03 -0.87 9.91
CA LEU A 94 -11.33 -1.40 9.50
C LEU A 94 -12.40 -0.51 10.13
N TYR A 95 -13.26 0.04 9.30
CA TYR A 95 -14.33 0.93 9.71
C TYR A 95 -15.69 0.39 9.32
N ILE A 96 -16.72 0.78 10.08
CA ILE A 96 -18.11 0.44 9.79
C ILE A 96 -18.88 1.76 9.69
N TYR A 97 -19.27 2.14 8.48
CA TYR A 97 -19.91 3.41 8.18
C TYR A 97 -20.92 3.26 7.04
N GLY A 98 -21.90 4.15 7.00
CA GLY A 98 -22.85 4.21 5.87
C GLY A 98 -22.23 4.70 4.56
N ALA A 99 -21.07 5.36 4.62
CA ALA A 99 -20.37 5.95 3.47
C ALA A 99 -18.85 5.73 3.59
N LYS A 100 -18.12 5.98 2.50
CA LYS A 100 -16.65 5.92 2.48
C LYS A 100 -16.08 6.89 3.54
N PRO A 101 -15.16 6.46 4.42
CA PRO A 101 -14.49 7.35 5.35
C PRO A 101 -13.60 8.35 4.58
N ASP A 102 -13.62 9.62 4.99
CA ASP A 102 -12.70 10.63 4.47
C ASP A 102 -11.30 10.40 5.04
N SER A 103 -10.27 10.50 4.18
CA SER A 103 -8.87 10.34 4.56
C SER A 103 -8.44 11.32 5.67
N SER A 104 -9.07 12.49 5.76
CA SER A 104 -8.77 13.49 6.80
C SER A 104 -9.26 13.11 8.21
N SER A 105 -10.02 12.03 8.32
CA SER A 105 -10.56 11.52 9.60
C SER A 105 -9.75 10.35 10.18
N LEU A 106 -8.62 10.02 9.55
CA LEU A 106 -7.73 8.90 9.88
C LEU A 106 -6.51 9.36 10.69
#